data_AF-A0A2G5TC68-F1
#
_entry.id   AF-A0A2G5TC68-F1
#
_cell.length_a   1.000
_cell.length_b   1.000
_cell.length_c   1.000
_cell.angle_alpha   90.00
_cell.angle_beta   90.00
_cell.angle_gamma   90.00
#
_symmetry.space_group_name_H-M   'P 1'
#
loop_
_entity.id
_entity.type
_entity.pdbx_description
1 polymer ?
#
loop_
_entity_poly.entity_id
_entity_poly.type
_entity_poly.pdbx_seq_one_letter_code
_entity_poly.pdbx_strand_id
1 'polypeptide(L)'
;MPINYQSKSIGFLIFITLFLFFLSLMYFVPKGIHRADTIKKLHPPLGRPLKAFILSAYFYPYSKSLGNNSLAIVMSMNLKRNKENFIGLQYGELPDTTEIEVLARNKTTAIVVKTNYQRITPHDNCLMVTVFATLQLLPDTEFIAMVSGVNMTMIPFKTPSYQKRDVVVCISPLYVTEQWQNFLLAVHILKK
;
A
#
# COMPACT_ATOMS: atom_id res chain seq x y z
N MET A 1 -73.56 43.72 1.20
CA MET A 1 -72.22 44.33 1.12
C MET A 1 -71.20 43.26 0.76
N PRO A 2 -70.76 43.13 -0.50
CA PRO A 2 -69.81 42.10 -0.90
C PRO A 2 -68.38 42.65 -0.81
N ILE A 3 -67.61 42.15 0.15
CA ILE A 3 -66.20 42.50 0.29
C ILE A 3 -65.37 41.54 -0.56
N ASN A 4 -65.04 42.03 -1.76
CA ASN A 4 -63.68 42.06 -2.30
C ASN A 4 -62.97 40.71 -2.57
N TYR A 5 -63.48 39.92 -3.52
CA TYR A 5 -62.76 38.80 -4.15
C TYR A 5 -61.53 39.25 -4.99
N GLN A 6 -61.55 40.50 -5.46
CA GLN A 6 -60.47 41.09 -6.27
C GLN A 6 -59.16 41.27 -5.47
N SER A 7 -59.24 41.56 -4.17
CA SER A 7 -58.06 41.82 -3.32
C SER A 7 -57.17 40.58 -3.08
N LYS A 8 -57.75 39.38 -2.97
CA LYS A 8 -56.97 38.14 -2.74
C LYS A 8 -56.20 37.68 -3.98
N SER A 9 -56.75 37.89 -5.17
CA SER A 9 -56.10 37.52 -6.44
C SER A 9 -54.86 38.39 -6.72
N ILE A 10 -54.96 39.69 -6.42
CA ILE A 10 -53.85 40.65 -6.58
C ILE A 10 -52.69 40.32 -5.62
N GLY A 11 -52.99 39.96 -4.36
CA GLY A 11 -51.96 39.54 -3.41
C GLY A 11 -51.17 38.30 -3.85
N PHE A 12 -51.84 37.35 -4.50
CA PHE A 12 -51.21 36.13 -5.01
C PHE A 12 -50.30 36.41 -6.23
N LEU A 13 -50.74 37.30 -7.13
CA LEU A 13 -49.94 37.74 -8.28
C LEU A 13 -48.67 38.49 -7.85
N ILE A 14 -48.76 39.36 -6.83
CA ILE A 14 -47.60 40.09 -6.27
C ILE A 14 -46.60 39.12 -5.62
N PHE A 15 -47.09 38.08 -4.94
CA PHE A 15 -46.22 37.08 -4.32
C PHE A 15 -45.44 36.28 -5.37
N ILE A 16 -46.09 35.89 -6.48
CA ILE A 16 -45.43 35.16 -7.57
C ILE A 16 -44.36 36.00 -8.25
N THR A 17 -44.62 37.29 -8.50
CA THR A 17 -43.63 38.16 -9.14
C THR A 17 -42.41 38.41 -8.25
N LEU A 18 -42.61 38.59 -6.94
CA LEU A 18 -41.51 38.70 -5.97
C LEU A 18 -40.70 37.40 -5.87
N PHE A 19 -41.37 36.24 -5.88
CA PHE A 19 -40.71 34.94 -5.80
C PHE A 19 -39.84 34.65 -7.06
N LEU A 20 -40.37 34.95 -8.24
CA LEU A 20 -39.62 34.80 -9.50
C LEU A 20 -38.44 35.78 -9.60
N PHE A 21 -38.60 37.00 -9.09
CA PHE A 21 -37.49 37.97 -8.99
C PHE A 21 -36.38 37.47 -8.06
N PHE A 22 -36.74 36.87 -6.92
CA PHE A 22 -35.77 36.30 -5.96
C PHE A 22 -34.99 35.11 -6.54
N LEU A 23 -35.68 34.24 -7.30
CA LEU A 23 -35.04 33.13 -8.02
C LEU A 23 -34.10 33.64 -9.12
N SER A 24 -34.49 34.69 -9.85
CA SER A 24 -33.62 35.35 -10.82
C SER A 24 -32.38 35.93 -10.14
N LEU A 25 -32.53 36.58 -8.99
CA LEU A 25 -31.40 37.11 -8.23
C LEU A 25 -30.43 36.00 -7.81
N MET A 26 -30.93 34.85 -7.33
CA MET A 26 -30.10 33.68 -6.99
C MET A 26 -29.37 33.09 -8.21
N TYR A 27 -29.98 33.14 -9.39
CA TYR A 27 -29.36 32.65 -10.63
C TYR A 27 -28.35 33.65 -11.22
N PHE A 28 -28.57 34.95 -10.99
CA PHE A 28 -27.72 36.04 -11.47
C PHE A 28 -26.70 36.54 -10.46
N VAL A 29 -26.71 36.07 -9.19
CA VAL A 29 -25.55 36.24 -8.31
C VAL A 29 -24.39 35.60 -9.04
N PRO A 30 -23.41 36.39 -9.53
CA PRO A 30 -22.25 35.81 -10.19
C PRO A 30 -21.62 34.91 -9.13
N LYS A 31 -21.52 33.61 -9.43
CA LYS A 31 -20.72 32.68 -8.62
C LYS A 31 -19.35 33.33 -8.49
N GLY A 32 -19.13 33.93 -7.33
CA GLY A 32 -18.02 34.83 -7.08
C GLY A 32 -16.75 34.15 -7.53
N ILE A 33 -16.01 34.88 -8.34
CA ILE A 33 -14.62 34.64 -8.67
C ILE A 33 -13.89 34.19 -7.40
N HIS A 34 -13.69 32.88 -7.24
CA HIS A 34 -12.67 32.35 -6.34
C HIS A 34 -11.31 32.61 -7.00
N ARG A 35 -10.89 33.88 -7.02
CA ARG A 35 -9.47 34.22 -7.18
C ARG A 35 -8.81 33.95 -5.84
N ALA A 36 -8.59 32.67 -5.55
CA ALA A 36 -7.61 32.29 -4.55
C ALA A 36 -6.24 32.53 -5.19
N ASP A 37 -5.66 33.71 -4.92
CA ASP A 37 -4.22 33.87 -4.96
C ASP A 37 -3.63 32.85 -3.99
N THR A 38 -3.24 31.70 -4.51
CA THR A 38 -2.27 30.84 -3.87
C THR A 38 -1.55 30.07 -4.97
N ILE A 39 -0.53 30.70 -5.55
CA ILE A 39 0.66 29.97 -5.99
C ILE A 39 1.33 29.43 -4.71
N LYS A 40 0.65 28.53 -3.99
CA LYS A 40 1.33 27.56 -3.15
C LYS A 40 1.93 26.63 -4.17
N LYS A 41 3.26 26.60 -4.27
CA LYS A 41 3.97 25.48 -4.88
C LYS A 41 3.25 24.21 -4.45
N LEU A 42 2.54 23.58 -5.38
CA LEU A 42 1.86 22.31 -5.20
C LEU A 42 2.97 21.27 -5.11
N HIS A 43 3.70 21.27 -3.99
CA HIS A 43 4.25 20.01 -3.52
C HIS A 43 3.02 19.15 -3.28
N PRO A 44 2.87 18.02 -4.01
CA PRO A 44 1.81 17.07 -3.70
C PRO A 44 1.89 16.81 -2.18
N PRO A 45 0.75 16.64 -1.48
CA PRO A 45 0.78 16.31 -0.06
C PRO A 45 1.71 15.12 0.07
N LEU A 46 2.84 15.33 0.76
CA LEU A 46 3.86 14.31 0.92
C LEU A 46 3.12 13.09 1.46
N GLY A 47 2.94 12.09 0.60
CA GLY A 47 2.23 10.87 0.96
C GLY A 47 2.85 10.35 2.24
N ARG A 48 2.06 9.70 3.11
CA ARG A 48 2.61 9.10 4.33
C ARG A 48 3.88 8.35 3.97
N PRO A 49 5.01 8.61 4.65
CA PRO A 49 6.28 8.00 4.27
C PRO A 49 6.13 6.48 4.28
N LEU A 50 6.64 5.83 3.23
CA LEU A 50 6.73 4.38 3.18
C LEU A 50 7.66 3.94 4.32
N LYS A 51 7.11 3.19 5.26
CA LYS A 51 7.76 2.54 6.39
C LYS A 51 7.81 1.05 6.08
N ALA A 52 9.02 0.52 6.06
CA ALA A 52 9.27 -0.90 5.89
C ALA A 52 10.12 -1.40 7.06
N PHE A 53 9.78 -2.57 7.58
CA PHE A 53 10.51 -3.28 8.61
C PHE A 53 10.98 -4.62 8.05
N ILE A 54 12.28 -4.87 8.07
CA ILE A 54 12.85 -6.13 7.60
C ILE A 54 12.70 -7.17 8.70
N LEU A 55 11.94 -8.23 8.43
CA LEU A 55 11.72 -9.32 9.37
C LEU A 55 12.84 -10.36 9.27
N SER A 56 13.20 -10.73 8.04
CA SER A 56 14.30 -11.67 7.79
C SER A 56 14.83 -11.50 6.38
N ALA A 57 16.13 -11.70 6.21
CA ALA A 57 16.79 -11.75 4.91
C ALA A 57 17.77 -12.93 4.85
N TYR A 58 17.69 -13.71 3.77
CA TYR A 58 18.55 -14.86 3.53
C TYR A 58 19.22 -14.75 2.16
N PHE A 59 20.54 -14.85 2.14
CA PHE A 59 21.32 -14.88 0.91
C PHE A 59 21.68 -16.31 0.54
N TYR A 60 21.33 -16.71 -0.67
CA TYR A 60 21.56 -18.04 -1.23
C TYR A 60 22.61 -17.93 -2.34
N PRO A 61 23.88 -18.28 -2.08
CA PRO A 61 24.89 -18.40 -3.14
C PRO A 61 24.42 -19.34 -4.26
N TYR A 62 23.79 -20.45 -3.88
CA TYR A 62 23.16 -21.40 -4.77
C TYR A 62 21.79 -21.82 -4.24
N SER A 63 20.77 -21.80 -5.11
CA SER A 63 19.43 -22.31 -4.83
C SER A 63 18.80 -22.91 -6.09
N LYS A 64 18.28 -24.14 -5.99
CA LYS A 64 17.57 -24.80 -7.10
C LYS A 64 16.28 -24.06 -7.49
N SER A 65 15.59 -23.46 -6.51
CA SER A 65 14.30 -22.80 -6.72
C SER A 65 14.41 -21.32 -7.01
N LEU A 66 15.38 -20.64 -6.39
CA LEU A 66 15.54 -19.19 -6.53
C LEU A 66 16.58 -18.81 -7.59
N GLY A 67 17.53 -19.70 -7.91
CA GLY A 67 18.67 -19.39 -8.78
C GLY A 67 19.96 -19.15 -8.01
N ASN A 68 20.97 -18.64 -8.70
CA ASN A 68 22.30 -18.38 -8.15
C ASN A 68 22.40 -16.94 -7.63
N ASN A 69 23.03 -16.77 -6.47
CA ASN A 69 23.22 -15.46 -5.80
C ASN A 69 21.90 -14.75 -5.48
N SER A 70 20.91 -15.50 -5.00
CA SER A 70 19.57 -14.98 -4.75
C SER A 70 19.44 -14.47 -3.31
N LEU A 71 18.90 -13.27 -3.15
CA LEU A 71 18.43 -12.76 -1.86
C LEU A 71 16.94 -12.98 -1.74
N ALA A 72 16.51 -13.61 -0.64
CA ALA A 72 15.11 -13.70 -0.25
C ALA A 72 14.88 -12.83 0.98
N ILE A 73 13.95 -11.88 0.91
CA ILE A 73 13.67 -10.94 1.99
C ILE A 73 12.18 -10.93 2.33
N VAL A 74 11.90 -10.98 3.63
CA VAL A 74 10.54 -10.86 4.19
C VAL A 74 10.48 -9.57 4.96
N MET A 75 9.47 -8.75 4.67
CA MET A 75 9.32 -7.43 5.24
C MET A 75 7.88 -7.13 5.61
N SER A 76 7.68 -6.21 6.55
CA SER A 76 6.38 -5.61 6.85
C SER A 76 6.38 -4.17 6.37
N MET A 77 5.46 -3.80 5.48
CA MET A 77 5.43 -2.49 4.81
C MET A 77 4.06 -1.84 4.96
N ASN A 78 4.01 -0.51 5.10
CA ASN A 78 2.75 0.23 5.08
C ASN A 78 2.29 0.55 3.67
N LEU A 79 1.82 -0.47 2.95
CA LEU A 79 1.26 -0.27 1.62
C LEU A 79 -0.03 0.55 1.71
N LYS A 80 -0.16 1.56 0.85
CA LYS A 80 -1.37 2.38 0.77
C LYS A 80 -2.49 1.48 0.22
N ARG A 81 -3.63 1.47 0.89
CA ARG A 81 -4.83 0.73 0.46
C ARG A 81 -5.31 1.28 -0.88
N ASN A 82 -4.92 0.65 -1.99
CA ASN A 82 -5.55 0.92 -3.26
C ASN A 82 -6.73 -0.05 -3.42
N LYS A 83 -7.94 0.40 -3.04
CA LYS A 83 -9.16 -0.43 -3.06
C LYS A 83 -9.47 -1.02 -4.45
N GLU A 84 -8.93 -0.42 -5.50
CA GLU A 84 -9.19 -0.81 -6.89
C GLU A 84 -8.38 -2.04 -7.32
N ASN A 85 -7.23 -2.32 -6.70
CA ASN A 85 -6.32 -3.41 -7.09
C ASN A 85 -6.56 -4.75 -6.38
N PHE A 86 -7.55 -4.83 -5.47
CA PHE A 86 -7.78 -6.02 -4.65
C PHE A 86 -8.40 -7.19 -5.43
N ILE A 87 -9.30 -6.90 -6.37
CA ILE A 87 -9.93 -7.94 -7.21
C ILE A 87 -8.86 -8.55 -8.12
N GLY A 88 -8.03 -7.71 -8.75
CA GLY A 88 -6.89 -8.14 -9.56
C GLY A 88 -5.96 -9.14 -8.88
N LEU A 89 -5.50 -8.81 -7.67
CA LEU A 89 -4.58 -9.67 -6.91
C LEU A 89 -5.14 -11.06 -6.58
N GLN A 90 -6.46 -11.21 -6.38
CA GLN A 90 -7.10 -12.53 -6.21
C GLN A 90 -7.19 -13.33 -7.52
N TYR A 91 -7.20 -12.64 -8.67
CA TYR A 91 -7.25 -13.22 -10.01
C TYR A 91 -5.88 -13.28 -10.72
N GLY A 92 -4.78 -13.03 -9.99
CA GLY A 92 -3.40 -13.15 -10.51
C GLY A 92 -2.85 -11.90 -11.19
N GLU A 93 -3.47 -10.73 -11.00
CA GLU A 93 -2.96 -9.44 -11.46
C GLU A 93 -1.77 -8.97 -10.61
N LEU A 94 -0.82 -8.26 -11.22
CA LEU A 94 0.46 -7.92 -10.58
C LEU A 94 0.27 -7.02 -9.34
N PRO A 95 1.03 -7.25 -8.26
CA PRO A 95 1.00 -6.37 -7.08
C PRO A 95 1.41 -4.94 -7.45
N ASP A 96 0.88 -3.96 -6.70
CA ASP A 96 1.23 -2.54 -6.79
C ASP A 96 2.70 -2.37 -7.22
N THR A 97 2.92 -1.63 -8.31
CA THR A 97 4.19 -1.48 -9.06
C THR A 97 5.32 -0.79 -8.30
N THR A 98 5.24 -0.77 -6.97
CA THR A 98 6.31 -0.28 -6.10
C THR A 98 7.46 -1.27 -6.08
N GLU A 99 8.48 -0.95 -6.88
CA GLU A 99 9.75 -1.65 -6.92
C GLU A 99 10.56 -1.38 -5.64
N ILE A 100 11.23 -2.42 -5.14
CA ILE A 100 12.23 -2.30 -4.08
C ILE A 100 13.59 -2.22 -4.75
N GLU A 101 14.37 -1.22 -4.38
CA GLU A 101 15.75 -1.05 -4.82
C GLU A 101 16.72 -1.54 -3.74
N VAL A 102 17.64 -2.42 -4.14
CA VAL A 102 18.66 -2.99 -3.25
C VAL A 102 20.04 -2.75 -3.85
N LEU A 103 20.90 -2.12 -3.08
CA LEU A 103 22.33 -2.02 -3.36
C LEU A 103 23.02 -3.28 -2.82
N ALA A 104 23.71 -4.00 -3.70
CA ALA A 104 24.58 -5.11 -3.36
C ALA A 104 26.02 -4.77 -3.72
N ARG A 105 26.95 -5.10 -2.84
CA ARG A 105 28.37 -4.84 -3.03
C ARG A 105 29.22 -6.06 -2.65
N ASN A 106 30.14 -6.38 -3.55
CA ASN A 106 31.28 -7.27 -3.32
C ASN A 106 32.56 -6.40 -3.20
N LYS A 107 33.73 -7.00 -2.96
CA LYS A 107 35.03 -6.36 -2.81
C LYS A 107 35.38 -5.41 -3.96
N THR A 108 34.98 -5.74 -5.18
CA THR A 108 35.37 -5.02 -6.40
C THR A 108 34.25 -4.20 -7.02
N THR A 109 33.00 -4.65 -6.93
CA THR A 109 31.86 -4.05 -7.66
C THR A 109 30.65 -3.83 -6.74
N ALA A 110 29.84 -2.83 -7.11
CA ALA A 110 28.57 -2.55 -6.48
C ALA A 110 27.50 -2.36 -7.56
N ILE A 111 26.32 -2.93 -7.34
CA ILE A 111 25.18 -2.82 -8.26
C ILE A 111 23.92 -2.48 -7.49
N VAL A 112 23.00 -1.76 -8.13
CA VAL A 112 21.64 -1.55 -7.63
C VAL A 112 20.71 -2.44 -8.45
N VAL A 113 19.96 -3.30 -7.77
CA VAL A 113 19.00 -4.22 -8.36
C VAL A 113 17.61 -3.82 -7.91
N LYS A 114 16.67 -3.79 -8.86
CA LYS A 114 15.25 -3.51 -8.58
C LYS A 114 14.45 -4.79 -8.70
N THR A 115 13.46 -4.96 -7.83
CA THR A 115 12.52 -6.08 -7.92
C THR A 115 11.12 -5.67 -7.47
N ASN A 116 10.12 -6.41 -7.91
CA ASN A 116 8.78 -6.31 -7.35
C ASN A 116 8.67 -7.18 -6.09
N TYR A 117 7.84 -6.75 -5.13
CA TYR A 117 7.46 -7.61 -4.01
C TYR A 117 6.16 -8.36 -4.30
N GLN A 118 6.02 -9.51 -3.68
CA GLN A 118 4.78 -10.26 -3.59
C GLN A 118 4.17 -10.06 -2.20
N ARG A 119 2.87 -9.78 -2.15
CA ARG A 119 2.16 -9.68 -0.88
C ARG A 119 1.83 -11.06 -0.33
N ILE A 120 2.13 -11.28 0.95
CA ILE A 120 1.85 -12.55 1.65
C ILE A 120 0.48 -12.50 2.34
N THR A 121 0.13 -11.37 2.94
CA THR A 121 -1.13 -11.22 3.68
C THR A 121 -2.32 -11.08 2.72
N PRO A 122 -3.35 -11.95 2.78
CA PRO A 122 -4.47 -11.92 1.84
C PRO A 122 -5.53 -10.85 2.16
N HIS A 123 -5.48 -10.21 3.33
CA HIS A 123 -6.50 -9.25 3.77
C HIS A 123 -5.99 -7.80 3.86
N ASP A 124 -6.87 -6.83 3.66
CA ASP A 124 -6.56 -5.38 3.58
C ASP A 124 -6.83 -4.60 4.89
N ASN A 125 -7.05 -5.31 5.99
CA ASN A 125 -7.43 -4.68 7.24
C ASN A 125 -6.24 -4.08 8.00
N CYS A 126 -5.01 -4.46 7.66
CA CYS A 126 -3.81 -4.03 8.35
C CYS A 126 -3.14 -2.86 7.64
N LEU A 127 -2.72 -1.85 8.42
CA LEU A 127 -1.90 -0.74 7.94
C LEU A 127 -0.47 -1.18 7.57
N MET A 128 0.00 -2.28 8.14
CA MET A 128 1.26 -2.93 7.85
C MET A 128 0.98 -4.32 7.29
N VAL A 129 1.48 -4.60 6.10
CA VAL A 129 1.27 -5.87 5.41
C VAL A 129 2.60 -6.57 5.20
N THR A 130 2.60 -7.88 5.38
CA THR A 130 3.81 -8.68 5.15
C THR A 130 3.96 -8.93 3.65
N VAL A 131 5.15 -8.64 3.14
CA VAL A 131 5.55 -8.86 1.76
C VAL A 131 6.81 -9.71 1.71
N PHE A 132 6.97 -10.39 0.58
CA PHE A 132 8.12 -11.20 0.24
C PHE A 132 8.72 -10.68 -1.06
N ALA A 133 10.04 -10.56 -1.14
CA ALA A 133 10.72 -10.19 -2.37
C ALA A 133 11.95 -11.06 -2.59
N THR A 134 12.24 -11.30 -3.87
CA THR A 134 13.40 -12.09 -4.31
C THR A 134 14.19 -11.30 -5.34
N LEU A 135 15.51 -11.26 -5.18
CA LEU A 135 16.44 -10.54 -6.07
C LEU A 135 17.63 -11.41 -6.42
N GLN A 136 18.14 -11.28 -7.63
CA GLN A 136 19.46 -11.82 -8.00
C GLN A 136 20.52 -10.75 -7.76
N LEU A 137 21.54 -11.08 -7.00
CA LEU A 137 22.63 -10.17 -6.64
C LEU A 137 23.96 -10.64 -7.24
N LEU A 138 25.04 -9.95 -6.86
CA LEU A 138 26.39 -10.32 -7.23
C LEU A 138 26.83 -11.61 -6.53
N PRO A 139 27.73 -12.39 -7.15
CA PRO A 139 28.44 -13.45 -6.42
C PRO A 139 29.22 -12.85 -5.26
N ASP A 140 29.35 -13.62 -4.18
CA ASP A 140 30.11 -13.26 -2.96
C ASP A 140 29.77 -11.86 -2.42
N THR A 141 28.48 -11.54 -2.37
CA THR A 141 28.01 -10.26 -1.84
C THR A 141 28.31 -10.16 -0.33
N GLU A 142 29.09 -9.15 0.06
CA GLU A 142 29.47 -8.90 1.46
C GLU A 142 28.56 -7.84 2.11
N PHE A 143 27.99 -6.95 1.31
CA PHE A 143 27.17 -5.85 1.78
C PHE A 143 25.88 -5.72 0.98
N ILE A 144 24.77 -5.63 1.69
CA ILE A 144 23.43 -5.47 1.12
C ILE A 144 22.74 -4.33 1.86
N ALA A 145 22.18 -3.37 1.12
CA ALA A 145 21.40 -2.28 1.67
C ALA A 145 20.16 -2.00 0.82
N MET A 146 19.06 -1.64 1.47
CA MET A 146 17.89 -1.09 0.82
C MET A 146 18.12 0.39 0.51
N VAL A 147 17.77 0.80 -0.71
CA VAL A 147 17.91 2.18 -1.17
C VAL A 147 16.52 2.82 -1.24
N SER A 148 16.37 4.01 -0.67
CA SER A 148 15.15 4.81 -0.77
C SER A 148 15.51 6.28 -0.94
N GLY A 149 15.53 6.73 -2.20
CA GLY A 149 16.00 8.07 -2.56
C GLY A 149 17.45 8.27 -2.14
N VAL A 150 17.70 9.20 -1.22
CA VAL A 150 19.05 9.54 -0.72
C VAL A 150 19.46 8.66 0.47
N ASN A 151 18.52 7.94 1.08
CA ASN A 151 18.77 7.15 2.28
C ASN A 151 19.08 5.70 1.93
N MET A 152 20.03 5.11 2.68
CA MET A 152 20.37 3.69 2.59
C MET A 152 20.23 3.04 3.97
N THR A 153 19.60 1.86 4.00
CA THR A 153 19.44 1.06 5.23
C THR A 153 20.08 -0.30 5.02
N MET A 154 21.04 -0.66 5.87
CA MET A 154 21.70 -1.96 5.80
C MET A 154 20.71 -3.10 6.06
N ILE A 155 20.77 -4.15 5.23
CA ILE A 155 19.98 -5.36 5.38
C ILE A 155 20.86 -6.42 6.07
N PRO A 156 20.63 -6.77 7.34
CA PRO A 156 21.32 -7.89 7.96
C PRO A 156 20.81 -9.19 7.33
N PHE A 157 21.69 -9.93 6.65
CA PHE A 157 21.34 -11.19 6.00
C PHE A 157 22.10 -12.37 6.61
N LYS A 158 21.54 -13.57 6.44
CA LYS A 158 22.16 -14.82 6.86
C LYS A 158 22.26 -15.79 5.69
N THR A 159 23.31 -16.58 5.65
CA THR A 159 23.38 -17.73 4.74
C THR A 159 22.61 -18.89 5.35
N PRO A 160 21.65 -19.48 4.63
CA PRO A 160 20.86 -20.60 5.14
C PRO A 160 21.72 -21.86 5.26
N SER A 161 21.30 -22.76 6.15
CA SER A 161 21.95 -24.07 6.26
C SER A 161 21.48 -24.97 5.11
N TYR A 162 22.44 -25.54 4.37
CA TYR A 162 22.18 -26.54 3.33
C TYR A 162 21.99 -27.96 3.90
N GLN A 163 22.09 -28.13 5.22
CA GLN A 163 21.84 -29.41 5.85
C GLN A 163 20.35 -29.73 5.80
N LYS A 164 20.01 -30.94 5.35
CA LYS A 164 18.65 -31.46 5.46
C LYS A 164 18.33 -31.65 6.94
N ARG A 165 17.23 -31.05 7.38
CA ARG A 165 16.72 -31.16 8.76
C ARG A 165 15.25 -31.52 8.71
N ASP A 166 14.83 -32.31 9.69
CA ASP A 166 13.41 -32.60 9.87
C ASP A 166 12.71 -31.32 10.29
N VAL A 167 11.67 -30.96 9.54
CA VAL A 167 10.83 -29.79 9.79
C VAL A 167 9.54 -30.28 10.40
N VAL A 168 9.17 -29.73 11.55
CA VAL A 168 7.86 -29.98 12.15
C VAL A 168 6.99 -28.76 11.88
N VAL A 169 5.85 -29.01 11.23
CA VAL A 169 4.81 -28.01 10.97
C VAL A 169 3.76 -28.16 12.06
N CYS A 170 3.64 -27.14 12.91
CA CYS A 170 2.62 -27.11 13.94
C CYS A 170 1.45 -26.27 13.44
N ILE A 171 0.27 -26.91 13.38
CA ILE A 171 -1.00 -26.22 13.10
C ILE A 171 -1.77 -26.21 14.42
N SER A 172 -1.79 -25.06 15.09
CA SER A 172 -2.58 -24.92 16.31
C SER A 172 -4.05 -24.76 15.94
N PRO A 173 -4.97 -25.59 16.46
CA PRO A 173 -6.38 -25.34 16.29
C PRO A 173 -6.76 -24.11 17.13
N LEU A 174 -7.08 -22.99 16.47
CA LEU A 174 -7.77 -21.90 17.14
C LEU A 174 -9.25 -22.26 17.22
N TYR A 175 -9.61 -23.01 18.27
CA TYR A 175 -11.01 -23.18 18.63
C TYR A 175 -11.53 -21.86 19.20
N VAL A 176 -12.23 -21.10 18.37
CA VAL A 176 -13.21 -20.14 18.86
C VAL A 176 -14.54 -20.51 18.22
N THR A 177 -15.55 -20.65 19.06
CA THR A 177 -16.95 -20.96 18.75
C THR A 177 -17.66 -19.94 17.85
N GLU A 178 -16.92 -19.07 17.17
CA GLU A 178 -17.45 -18.02 16.29
C GLU A 178 -16.70 -18.04 14.96
N GLN A 179 -17.32 -18.74 14.01
CA GLN A 179 -17.27 -18.69 12.53
C GLN A 179 -16.26 -17.80 11.76
N TRP A 180 -15.02 -17.64 12.21
CA TRP A 180 -13.91 -17.13 11.39
C TRP A 180 -12.62 -17.92 11.65
N GLN A 181 -12.36 -18.85 10.74
CA GLN A 181 -11.30 -19.85 10.78
C GLN A 181 -9.94 -19.20 10.45
N ASN A 182 -9.23 -18.68 11.45
CA ASN A 182 -7.84 -18.30 11.29
C ASN A 182 -6.94 -19.50 11.57
N PHE A 183 -6.28 -20.02 10.54
CA PHE A 183 -5.20 -20.99 10.71
C PHE A 183 -3.89 -20.24 10.94
N LEU A 184 -3.30 -20.39 12.12
CA LEU A 184 -1.92 -19.99 12.37
C LEU A 184 -1.02 -21.20 12.06
N LEU A 185 -0.22 -21.07 11.00
CA LEU A 185 0.79 -22.06 10.62
C LEU A 185 2.15 -21.56 11.09
N ALA A 186 2.82 -22.36 11.91
CA ALA A 186 4.18 -22.09 12.37
C ALA A 186 5.10 -23.24 11.95
N VAL A 187 6.18 -22.90 11.25
CA VAL A 187 7.20 -23.85 10.79
C VAL A 187 8.44 -23.69 11.64
N HIS A 188 8.85 -24.76 12.32
CA HIS A 188 10.03 -24.75 13.19
C HIS A 188 11.05 -25.80 12.72
N ILE A 189 12.32 -25.43 12.77
CA ILE A 189 13.45 -26.35 12.55
C ILE A 189 13.81 -26.95 13.91
N LEU A 190 13.73 -28.27 14.04
CA LEU A 190 14.17 -28.96 15.26
C LEU A 190 15.69 -28.91 15.40
N LYS A 191 16.14 -28.61 16.62
CA LYS A 191 17.53 -28.78 17.03
C LYS A 191 17.64 -30.17 17.67
N LYS A 192 18.56 -31.00 17.18
CA LYS A 192 18.98 -32.23 17.86
C LYS A 192 19.74 -31.89 19.14
#